data_AF-A0A6B0DHT5-F1
#
_entry.id   AF-A0A6B0DHT5-F1
#
_cell.length_a   1.000
_cell.length_b   1.000
_cell.length_c   1.000
_cell.angle_alpha   90.00
_cell.angle_beta   90.00
_cell.angle_gamma   90.00
#
_symmetry.space_group_name_H-M   'P 1'
#
loop_
_entity.id
_entity.type
_entity.pdbx_description
1 polymer ?
#
loop_
_entity_poly.entity_id
_entity_poly.type
_entity_poly.pdbx_seq_one_letter_code
_entity_poly.pdbx_strand_id
1 'polypeptide(L)'
;MVKILLIVQDLRYLESISIIADKILNEAGIAIFIVSEIKNIDSNQKAFNTMEYLISKGIEIFSISVDEKIDRYLRSKGVKILKSDISILELSKMGYVPIRI
;
A
#
# COMPACT_ATOMS: atom_id res chain seq x y z
N MET A 1 14.30 1.94 14.83
CA MET A 1 13.93 1.37 13.52
C MET A 1 13.17 2.43 12.75
N VAL A 2 13.67 2.84 11.59
CA VAL A 2 12.99 3.83 10.75
C VAL A 2 11.74 3.18 10.15
N LYS A 3 10.62 3.91 10.13
CA LYS A 3 9.40 3.48 9.44
C LYS A 3 9.24 4.31 8.18
N ILE A 4 9.10 3.68 7.03
CA ILE A 4 8.97 4.33 5.72
C ILE A 4 7.55 4.10 5.21
N LEU A 5 6.90 5.17 4.74
CA LEU A 5 5.64 5.09 4.03
C LEU A 5 5.86 5.40 2.55
N LEU A 6 5.78 4.39 1.70
CA LEU A 6 5.87 4.56 0.25
C LEU A 6 4.52 5.00 -0.30
N ILE A 7 4.44 6.23 -0.78
CA ILE A 7 3.24 6.80 -1.39
C ILE A 7 3.28 6.48 -2.88
N VAL A 8 2.37 5.61 -3.32
CA VAL A 8 2.33 5.04 -4.66
C VAL A 8 1.13 5.58 -5.42
N GLN A 9 1.38 6.25 -6.55
CA GLN A 9 0.31 6.80 -7.39
C GLN A 9 -0.30 5.82 -8.40
N ASP A 10 0.39 4.70 -8.64
CA ASP A 10 -0.01 3.69 -9.62
C ASP A 10 0.32 2.29 -9.11
N LEU A 11 -0.66 1.38 -9.16
CA LEU A 11 -0.51 -0.01 -8.69
C LEU A 11 0.66 -0.76 -9.34
N ARG A 12 1.09 -0.37 -10.54
CA ARG A 12 2.22 -1.02 -11.24
C ARG A 12 3.54 -0.91 -10.48
N TYR A 13 3.72 0.12 -9.65
CA TYR A 13 4.93 0.26 -8.83
C TYR A 13 5.05 -0.81 -7.74
N LEU A 14 3.96 -1.49 -7.38
CA LEU A 14 4.01 -2.60 -6.42
C LEU A 14 4.98 -3.70 -6.86
N GLU A 15 5.09 -3.95 -8.17
CA GLU A 15 6.03 -4.92 -8.72
C GLU A 15 7.47 -4.54 -8.43
N SER A 16 7.84 -3.29 -8.71
CA SER A 16 9.18 -2.76 -8.39
C SER A 16 9.46 -2.81 -6.89
N ILE A 17 8.46 -2.51 -6.05
CA ILE A 17 8.59 -2.59 -4.59
C ILE A 17 8.80 -4.04 -4.15
N SER A 18 8.13 -5.02 -4.75
CA SER A 18 8.29 -6.43 -4.38
C SER A 18 9.72 -6.97 -4.58
N ILE A 19 10.45 -6.43 -5.57
CA ILE A 19 11.85 -6.81 -5.83
C ILE A 19 12.77 -6.33 -4.69
N ILE A 20 12.46 -5.19 -4.09
CA ILE A 20 13.28 -4.57 -3.03
C ILE A 20 12.76 -4.89 -1.62
N ALA A 21 11.52 -5.33 -1.48
CA ALA A 21 10.87 -5.62 -0.20
C ALA A 21 11.70 -6.59 0.65
N ASP A 22 12.17 -7.70 0.05
CA ASP A 22 12.98 -8.69 0.77
C ASP A 22 14.32 -8.13 1.28
N LYS A 23 14.86 -7.09 0.64
CA LYS A 23 16.11 -6.44 1.06
C LYS A 23 15.88 -5.41 2.17
N ILE A 24 14.79 -4.64 2.10
CA ILE A 24 14.55 -3.52 3.00
C ILE A 24 13.87 -3.96 4.30
N LEU A 25 13.08 -5.03 4.29
CA LEU A 25 12.30 -5.49 5.45
C LEU A 25 13.15 -5.85 6.68
N ASN A 26 14.42 -6.20 6.49
CA ASN A 26 15.32 -6.51 7.60
C ASN A 26 15.89 -5.25 8.30
N GLU A 27 15.81 -4.09 7.64
CA GLU A 27 16.47 -2.85 8.08
C GLU A 27 15.48 -1.74 8.46
N ALA A 28 14.28 -1.74 7.86
CA ALA A 28 13.24 -0.74 8.09
C ALA A 28 11.83 -1.36 8.12
N GLY A 29 10.93 -0.74 8.88
CA GLY A 29 9.51 -1.04 8.78
C GLY A 29 8.92 -0.32 7.57
N ILE A 30 8.36 -1.04 6.61
CA ILE A 30 7.77 -0.44 5.40
C ILE A 30 6.25 -0.56 5.45
N ALA A 31 5.58 0.52 5.11
CA ALA A 31 4.19 0.54 4.70
C ALA A 31 4.04 1.16 3.31
N ILE A 32 2.97 0.82 2.62
CA ILE A 32 2.62 1.37 1.31
C ILE A 32 1.28 2.09 1.42
N PHE A 33 1.20 3.29 0.87
CA PHE A 33 -0.02 4.07 0.72
C PHE A 33 -0.36 4.22 -0.76
N ILE A 34 -1.42 3.55 -1.20
CA ILE A 34 -1.88 3.58 -2.59
C ILE A 34 -2.86 4.74 -2.77
N VAL A 35 -2.44 5.72 -3.57
CA VAL A 35 -3.23 6.91 -3.95
C VAL A 35 -4.00 6.68 -5.25
N SER A 36 -3.64 5.66 -6.03
CA SER A 36 -4.24 5.42 -7.34
C SER A 36 -5.75 5.19 -7.24
N GLU A 37 -6.53 5.79 -8.14
CA GLU A 37 -7.92 5.40 -8.35
C GLU A 37 -7.95 3.97 -8.91
N ILE A 38 -8.31 3.01 -8.08
CA ILE A 38 -8.52 1.63 -8.50
C ILE A 38 -9.89 1.60 -9.17
N LYS A 39 -9.93 1.52 -10.50
CA LYS A 39 -11.21 1.54 -11.28
C LYS A 39 -11.65 0.18 -11.78
N ASN A 40 -10.72 -0.75 -11.95
CA ASN A 40 -10.98 -2.08 -12.48
C ASN A 40 -10.02 -3.11 -11.86
N ILE A 41 -10.57 -4.15 -11.25
CA ILE A 41 -9.81 -5.20 -10.57
C ILE A 41 -9.12 -6.11 -11.60
N ASP A 42 -9.86 -6.52 -12.63
CA ASP A 42 -9.42 -7.52 -13.61
C ASP A 42 -8.22 -7.03 -14.43
N SER A 43 -8.20 -5.74 -14.79
CA SER A 43 -7.07 -5.13 -15.52
C SER A 43 -5.79 -5.01 -14.68
N ASN A 44 -5.90 -5.18 -13.36
CA ASN A 44 -4.80 -4.99 -12.41
C ASN A 44 -4.48 -6.28 -11.62
N GLN A 45 -4.93 -7.44 -12.11
CA GLN A 45 -4.78 -8.74 -11.42
C GLN A 45 -3.33 -9.00 -10.97
N LYS A 46 -2.35 -8.67 -11.83
CA LYS A 46 -0.92 -8.84 -11.50
C LYS A 46 -0.51 -8.00 -10.29
N ALA A 47 -0.91 -6.73 -10.25
CA ALA A 47 -0.62 -5.84 -9.14
C ALA A 47 -1.31 -6.29 -7.84
N PHE A 48 -2.52 -6.86 -7.93
CA PHE A 48 -3.19 -7.45 -6.77
C PHE A 48 -2.48 -8.69 -6.22
N ASN A 49 -1.99 -9.57 -7.10
CA ASN A 49 -1.16 -10.70 -6.67
C ASN A 49 0.12 -10.22 -5.96
N THR A 50 0.74 -9.16 -6.47
CA THR A 50 1.91 -8.54 -5.83
C THR A 50 1.55 -7.90 -4.48
N MET A 51 0.39 -7.26 -4.40
CA MET A 51 -0.13 -6.67 -3.15
C MET A 51 -0.30 -7.75 -2.07
N GLU A 52 -0.91 -8.90 -2.42
CA GLU A 52 -1.05 -10.04 -1.51
C GLU A 52 0.31 -10.58 -1.06
N TYR A 53 1.28 -10.70 -1.98
CA TYR A 53 2.65 -11.10 -1.66
C TYR A 53 3.28 -10.15 -0.64
N LEU A 54 3.21 -8.84 -0.86
CA LEU A 54 3.76 -7.83 0.06
C LEU A 54 3.10 -7.91 1.45
N ILE A 55 1.78 -8.08 1.51
CA ILE A 55 1.05 -8.27 2.77
C ILE A 55 1.50 -9.54 3.49
N SER A 56 1.73 -10.65 2.76
CA SER A 56 2.23 -11.90 3.35
C SER A 56 3.64 -11.76 3.95
N LYS A 57 4.43 -10.78 3.48
CA LYS A 57 5.74 -10.42 4.02
C LYS A 57 5.67 -9.48 5.22
N GLY A 58 4.46 -9.13 5.67
CA GLY A 58 4.23 -8.23 6.80
C GLY A 58 4.24 -6.73 6.42
N ILE A 59 4.21 -6.39 5.13
CA ILE A 59 4.08 -4.99 4.70
C ILE A 59 2.63 -4.56 4.84
N GLU A 60 2.42 -3.48 5.59
CA GLU A 60 1.09 -2.88 5.70
C GLU A 60 0.77 -2.07 4.45
N ILE A 61 -0.39 -2.32 3.86
CA ILE A 61 -0.86 -1.58 2.69
C ILE A 61 -2.13 -0.81 3.07
N PHE A 62 -2.10 0.48 2.77
CA PHE A 62 -3.17 1.43 3.00
C PHE A 62 -3.70 1.96 1.67
N SER A 63 -4.98 2.27 1.61
CA SER A 63 -5.59 2.94 0.46
C SER A 63 -6.71 3.87 0.93
N ILE A 64 -7.05 4.87 0.13
CA ILE A 64 -8.18 5.76 0.39
C ILE A 64 -9.45 5.08 -0.13
N SER A 65 -10.54 5.21 0.61
CA SER A 65 -11.87 4.75 0.18
C SER A 65 -12.26 5.40 -1.14
N VAL A 66 -12.61 4.59 -2.15
CA VAL A 66 -12.99 5.10 -3.48
C VAL A 66 -14.38 4.61 -3.89
N ASP A 67 -14.64 3.30 -3.70
CA ASP A 67 -15.89 2.64 -4.07
C ASP A 67 -16.15 1.46 -3.11
N GLU A 68 -17.40 1.26 -2.70
CA GLU A 68 -17.71 0.27 -1.67
C GLU A 68 -17.43 -1.19 -2.08
N LYS A 69 -17.59 -1.53 -3.37
CA LYS A 69 -17.27 -2.87 -3.87
C LYS A 69 -15.76 -3.09 -3.89
N ILE A 70 -15.02 -2.08 -4.35
CA ILE A 70 -13.55 -2.11 -4.39
C ILE A 70 -12.99 -2.14 -2.96
N ASP A 71 -13.50 -1.31 -2.06
CA ASP A 71 -13.12 -1.31 -0.66
C ASP A 71 -13.35 -2.67 0.01
N ARG A 72 -14.50 -3.32 -0.26
CA ARG A 72 -14.77 -4.68 0.22
C ARG A 72 -13.74 -5.69 -0.30
N TYR A 73 -13.41 -5.61 -1.59
CA TYR A 73 -12.40 -6.47 -2.19
C TYR A 73 -11.03 -6.22 -1.54
N LEU A 74 -10.56 -4.98 -1.47
CA LEU A 74 -9.28 -4.62 -0.88
C LEU A 74 -9.18 -5.05 0.60
N ARG A 75 -10.23 -4.83 1.39
CA ARG A 75 -10.30 -5.31 2.78
C ARG A 75 -10.18 -6.83 2.87
N SER A 76 -10.83 -7.57 1.96
CA SER A 76 -10.71 -9.04 1.91
C SER A 76 -9.29 -9.52 1.61
N LYS A 77 -8.44 -8.66 1.04
CA LYS A 77 -7.01 -8.92 0.79
C LYS A 77 -6.08 -8.42 1.90
N GLY A 78 -6.63 -7.83 2.96
CA GLY A 78 -5.85 -7.30 4.09
C GLY A 78 -5.42 -5.83 3.95
N VAL A 79 -5.91 -5.11 2.94
CA VAL A 79 -5.64 -3.67 2.78
C VAL A 79 -6.43 -2.87 3.81
N LYS A 80 -5.78 -1.90 4.44
CA LYS A 80 -6.38 -0.96 5.39
C LYS A 80 -6.94 0.26 4.65
N ILE A 81 -8.26 0.32 4.54
CA ILE A 81 -8.95 1.43 3.87
C ILE A 81 -9.16 2.60 4.84
N LEU A 82 -8.67 3.77 4.44
CA LEU A 82 -8.70 5.03 5.18
C LEU A 82 -9.74 5.99 4.57
N LYS A 83 -10.26 6.91 5.39
CA LYS A 83 -11.43 7.72 5.04
C LYS A 83 -11.13 9.04 4.30
N SER A 84 -9.88 9.52 4.24
CA SER A 84 -9.53 10.77 3.53
C SER A 84 -8.01 11.00 3.41
N ASP A 85 -7.60 12.08 2.72
CA ASP A 85 -6.20 12.54 2.59
C ASP A 85 -5.54 12.92 3.93
N ILE A 86 -6.33 13.20 4.98
CA ILE A 86 -5.85 13.44 6.36
C ILE A 86 -4.98 12.27 6.84
N SER A 87 -5.16 11.10 6.24
CA SER A 87 -4.52 9.87 6.63
C SER A 87 -3.00 9.82 6.40
N ILE A 88 -2.43 10.53 5.42
CA ILE A 88 -0.96 10.58 5.29
C ILE A 88 -0.35 11.29 6.51
N LEU A 89 -0.97 12.40 6.94
CA LEU A 89 -0.52 13.14 8.12
C LEU A 89 -0.66 12.29 9.40
N GLU A 90 -1.74 11.51 9.52
CA GLU A 90 -1.93 10.58 10.64
C GLU A 90 -0.85 9.48 10.65
N LEU A 91 -0.53 8.91 9.49
CA LEU A 91 0.55 7.94 9.37
C LEU A 91 1.91 8.56 9.73
N SER A 92 2.16 9.82 9.35
CA SER A 92 3.37 10.53 9.80
C SER A 92 3.42 10.70 11.31
N LYS A 93 2.28 10.98 11.98
CA LYS A 93 2.21 11.02 13.46
C LYS A 93 2.48 9.66 14.11
N MET A 94 2.25 8.55 13.40
CA MET A 94 2.60 7.19 13.83
C MET A 94 4.09 6.84 13.63
N GLY A 95 4.90 7.80 13.16
CA GLY A 95 6.34 7.69 12.99
C GLY A 95 6.78 7.25 11.59
N TYR A 96 5.87 7.21 10.60
CA TYR A 96 6.25 6.93 9.22
C TYR A 96 6.81 8.16 8.52
N VAL A 97 7.91 7.99 7.81
CA VAL A 97 8.49 9.00 6.92
C VAL A 97 7.94 8.77 5.51
N PRO A 98 7.14 9.70 4.96
CA PRO A 98 6.57 9.55 3.64
C PRO A 98 7.63 9.74 2.55
N ILE A 99 7.68 8.81 1.59
CA ILE A 99 8.49 8.90 0.37
C ILE A 99 7.54 8.69 -0.81
N ARG A 100 7.49 9.66 -1.71
CA ARG A 100 6.64 9.58 -2.91
C ARG A 100 7.44 8.95 -4.06
N ILE A 101 6.83 7.98 -4.71
CA ILE A 101 7.40 7.22 -5.84
C ILE A 101 6.42 7.11 -6.99
#